data_AF-A0A8B8F0I4-F1
#
_entry.id   AF-A0A8B8F0I4-F1
#
_cell.length_a   1.000
_cell.length_b   1.000
_cell.length_c   1.000
_cell.angle_alpha   90.00
_cell.angle_beta   90.00
_cell.angle_gamma   90.00
#
_symmetry.space_group_name_H-M   'P 1'
#
loop_
_entity.id
_entity.type
_entity.pdbx_description
1 polymer ?
#
loop_
_entity_poly.entity_id
_entity_poly.type
_entity_poly.pdbx_seq_one_letter_code
_entity_poly.pdbx_strand_id
1 'polypeptide(L)'
;MEMLLVLCLTSLALSLPVNKKPLDIDDYLARYGYLNPSKSPSGGTHVSNSDADRIQAIREFQKFSGLEVTGEIDEATILKMRQPRCGVSDKPVDGPQNFVTVDRKWPNKIISWKTKQYTQQLSEEEQRAAFENAFQYWSKVSPLRFEETSEDADINILFAKGDHGDGTYNAFDGKGGVLGHAYFPTSGGTHFDDDEAWTYLKEGTELKTVATHEFGHALGLAHSNEPDSIMAPFYKGYDPEMKLHKDDIDGIQSLYGKPEGTTTTSSTEAPISTTETTATTRFPCDLKIDAVTDGPDGYIYFFRRSFVYKMGPEGVLPGFPRPIRSIFQEPRQKMSDQHFISALKIKWFSLKAIRAGVLRALRWRKDSTFYKITSSHCYKKGWLLFSSSVSISG
;
A
#
# COMPACT_ATOMS: atom_id res chain seq x y z
N MET A 1 -19.26 -58.93 24.15
CA MET A 1 -18.23 -58.72 23.12
C MET A 1 -18.76 -57.60 22.24
N GLU A 2 -18.46 -56.36 22.63
CA GLU A 2 -18.99 -55.15 21.99
C GLU A 2 -18.15 -54.81 20.75
N MET A 3 -18.84 -54.53 19.65
CA MET A 3 -18.26 -54.21 18.35
C MET A 3 -18.27 -52.69 18.20
N LEU A 4 -17.12 -52.04 18.39
CA LEU A 4 -16.94 -50.61 18.14
C LEU A 4 -16.84 -50.36 16.63
N LEU A 5 -17.80 -49.62 16.07
CA LEU A 5 -17.79 -49.12 14.70
C LEU A 5 -17.00 -47.80 14.66
N VAL A 6 -15.81 -47.80 14.05
CA VAL A 6 -15.03 -46.57 13.83
C VAL A 6 -15.48 -45.94 12.51
N LEU A 7 -16.27 -44.87 12.59
CA LEU A 7 -16.61 -44.02 11.44
C LEU A 7 -15.44 -43.06 11.17
N CYS A 8 -14.69 -43.34 10.10
CA CYS A 8 -13.66 -42.45 9.58
C CYS A 8 -14.33 -41.36 8.72
N LEU A 9 -14.50 -40.15 9.29
CA LEU A 9 -14.93 -38.98 8.55
C LEU A 9 -13.74 -38.42 7.76
N THR A 10 -13.64 -38.77 6.48
CA THR A 10 -12.75 -38.09 5.55
C THR A 10 -13.39 -36.77 5.13
N SER A 11 -12.88 -35.66 5.66
CA SER A 11 -13.24 -34.32 5.18
C SER A 11 -12.66 -34.12 3.78
N LEU A 12 -13.45 -34.42 2.75
CA LEU A 12 -13.13 -34.07 1.38
C LEU A 12 -13.36 -32.57 1.21
N ALA A 13 -12.32 -31.76 1.43
CA ALA A 13 -12.34 -30.35 1.05
C ALA A 13 -12.32 -30.27 -0.48
N LEU A 14 -13.50 -30.20 -1.10
CA LEU A 14 -13.60 -29.78 -2.49
C LEU A 14 -13.23 -28.28 -2.55
N SER A 15 -11.97 -28.00 -2.85
CA SER A 15 -11.60 -26.70 -3.40
C SER A 15 -12.20 -26.61 -4.81
N LEU A 16 -13.39 -26.02 -4.94
CA LEU A 16 -13.92 -25.66 -6.25
C LEU A 16 -12.88 -24.75 -6.92
N PRO A 17 -12.44 -25.04 -8.16
CA PRO A 17 -11.58 -24.12 -8.88
C PRO A 17 -12.39 -22.84 -9.11
N VAL A 18 -11.96 -21.74 -8.48
CA VAL A 18 -12.43 -20.41 -8.87
C VAL A 18 -12.02 -20.27 -10.32
N ASN A 19 -13.01 -20.25 -11.22
CA ASN A 19 -12.81 -20.10 -12.66
C ASN A 19 -12.35 -18.66 -12.94
N LYS A 20 -11.08 -18.37 -12.63
CA LYS A 20 -10.47 -17.08 -12.89
C LYS A 20 -10.26 -16.99 -14.40
N LYS A 21 -10.79 -15.93 -15.03
CA LYS A 21 -10.49 -15.64 -16.44
C LYS A 21 -8.97 -15.74 -16.69
N PRO A 22 -8.55 -16.31 -17.84
CA PRO A 22 -7.16 -16.27 -18.26
C PRO A 22 -6.67 -14.82 -18.24
N LEU A 23 -5.49 -14.58 -17.67
CA LEU A 23 -4.88 -13.25 -17.67
C LEU A 23 -4.24 -13.04 -19.05
N ASP A 24 -4.73 -12.07 -19.80
CA ASP A 24 -4.08 -11.60 -21.03
C ASP A 24 -3.05 -10.54 -20.64
N ILE A 25 -1.77 -10.88 -20.82
CA ILE A 25 -0.64 -10.05 -20.37
C ILE A 25 -0.52 -8.78 -21.19
N ASP A 26 -0.72 -8.88 -22.50
CA ASP A 26 -0.54 -7.73 -23.39
C ASP A 26 -1.71 -6.75 -23.19
N ASP A 27 -2.93 -7.25 -22.99
CA ASP A 27 -4.09 -6.43 -22.63
C ASP A 27 -3.91 -5.75 -21.27
N TYR A 28 -3.42 -6.48 -20.25
CA TYR A 28 -3.11 -5.91 -18.94
C TYR A 28 -2.08 -4.78 -19.04
N LEU A 29 -0.95 -5.03 -19.69
CA LEU A 29 0.13 -4.05 -19.85
C LEU A 29 -0.35 -2.83 -20.65
N ALA A 30 -1.20 -3.04 -21.67
CA ALA A 30 -1.79 -1.94 -22.43
C ALA A 30 -2.78 -1.11 -21.59
N ARG A 31 -3.66 -1.76 -20.84
CA ARG A 31 -4.65 -1.10 -19.96
C ARG A 31 -3.99 -0.15 -18.97
N TYR A 32 -2.85 -0.55 -18.39
CA TYR A 32 -2.15 0.24 -17.39
C TYR A 32 -0.99 1.09 -17.94
N GLY A 33 -0.91 1.26 -19.27
CA GLY A 33 -0.02 2.21 -19.93
C GLY A 33 1.43 1.76 -20.12
N TYR A 34 1.74 0.48 -19.91
CA TYR A 34 3.08 -0.08 -20.13
C TYR A 34 3.32 -0.51 -21.58
N LEU A 35 2.25 -0.82 -22.31
CA LEU A 35 2.32 -1.32 -23.68
C LEU A 35 1.37 -0.53 -24.59
N ASN A 36 1.69 -0.42 -25.89
CA ASN A 36 0.75 0.17 -26.83
C ASN A 36 -0.43 -0.78 -27.07
N PRO A 37 -1.68 -0.29 -27.06
CA PRO A 37 -2.83 -1.14 -27.34
C PRO A 37 -2.78 -1.66 -28.77
N SER A 38 -2.95 -2.98 -28.92
CA SER A 38 -2.92 -3.66 -30.22
C SER A 38 -4.06 -3.22 -31.18
N LYS A 39 -5.11 -2.59 -30.65
CA LYS A 39 -6.25 -2.04 -31.40
C LYS A 39 -6.34 -0.53 -31.16
N SER A 40 -6.10 0.26 -32.21
CA SER A 40 -6.38 1.69 -32.18
C SER A 40 -7.89 1.92 -31.97
N PRO A 41 -8.31 2.84 -31.07
CA PRO A 41 -9.72 3.23 -30.92
C PRO A 41 -10.37 3.73 -32.21
N SER A 42 -9.56 4.13 -33.20
CA SER A 42 -9.99 4.76 -34.45
C SER A 42 -9.98 3.82 -35.67
N GLY A 43 -9.86 2.49 -35.47
CA GLY A 43 -9.90 1.53 -36.59
C GLY A 43 -8.68 1.57 -37.53
N GLY A 44 -7.59 2.22 -37.10
CA GLY A 44 -6.31 2.28 -37.80
C GLY A 44 -5.32 1.19 -37.36
N THR A 45 -4.27 1.01 -38.17
CA THR A 45 -3.12 0.09 -38.14
C THR A 45 -2.92 -0.71 -36.84
N HIS A 46 -2.92 -2.04 -36.95
CA HIS A 46 -2.57 -2.95 -35.86
C HIS A 46 -1.13 -2.65 -35.39
N VAL A 47 -0.97 -2.16 -34.16
CA VAL A 47 0.36 -1.95 -33.58
C VAL A 47 0.86 -3.30 -33.11
N SER A 48 1.86 -3.86 -33.79
CA SER A 48 2.53 -5.07 -33.32
C SER A 48 3.62 -4.71 -32.31
N ASN A 49 3.40 -5.04 -31.04
CA ASN A 49 4.44 -4.90 -30.02
C ASN A 49 5.51 -5.98 -30.24
N SER A 50 6.79 -5.60 -30.26
CA SER A 50 7.89 -6.56 -30.35
C SER A 50 8.12 -7.27 -29.01
N ASP A 51 8.84 -8.40 -29.02
CA ASP A 51 9.24 -9.06 -27.77
C ASP A 51 10.10 -8.15 -26.89
N ALA A 52 10.91 -7.27 -27.50
CA ALA A 52 11.68 -6.27 -26.76
C ALA A 52 10.77 -5.25 -26.05
N ASP A 53 9.71 -4.79 -26.72
CA ASP A 53 8.73 -3.87 -26.12
C ASP A 53 7.99 -4.54 -24.95
N ARG A 54 7.61 -5.81 -25.12
CA ARG A 54 6.95 -6.60 -24.07
C ARG A 54 7.86 -6.80 -22.86
N ILE A 55 9.11 -7.20 -23.05
CA ILE A 55 10.08 -7.35 -21.96
C ILE A 55 10.29 -6.01 -21.23
N GLN A 56 10.38 -4.91 -21.96
CA GLN A 56 10.53 -3.58 -21.36
C GLN A 56 9.29 -3.19 -20.55
N ALA A 57 8.09 -3.39 -21.09
CA ALA A 57 6.83 -3.14 -20.40
C ALA A 57 6.72 -3.94 -19.09
N ILE A 58 7.12 -5.22 -19.10
CA ILE A 58 7.14 -6.07 -17.90
C ILE A 58 8.11 -5.53 -16.86
N ARG A 59 9.33 -5.15 -17.26
CA ARG A 59 10.33 -4.56 -16.34
C ARG A 59 9.82 -3.29 -15.67
N GLU A 60 9.11 -2.46 -16.43
CA GLU A 60 8.54 -1.22 -15.92
C GLU A 60 7.39 -1.48 -14.96
N PHE A 61 6.50 -2.43 -15.26
CA PHE A 61 5.46 -2.87 -14.34
C PHE A 61 6.04 -3.44 -13.04
N GLN A 62 7.05 -4.31 -13.14
CA GLN A 62 7.73 -4.90 -11.99
C GLN A 62 8.35 -3.81 -11.11
N LYS A 63 9.08 -2.88 -11.73
CA LYS A 63 9.70 -1.75 -11.03
C LYS A 63 8.65 -0.89 -10.32
N PHE A 64 7.56 -0.53 -11.00
CA PHE A 64 6.48 0.27 -10.42
C PHE A 64 5.76 -0.45 -9.26
N SER A 65 5.57 -1.76 -9.42
CA SER A 65 4.88 -2.61 -8.44
C SER A 65 5.75 -3.06 -7.26
N GLY A 66 7.03 -2.65 -7.22
CA GLY A 66 7.99 -3.02 -6.18
C GLY A 66 8.46 -4.48 -6.24
N LEU A 67 8.41 -5.11 -7.42
CA LEU A 67 8.90 -6.47 -7.67
C LEU A 67 10.37 -6.47 -8.09
N GLU A 68 10.97 -7.66 -8.10
CA GLU A 68 12.26 -7.88 -8.76
C GLU A 68 12.12 -7.66 -10.27
N VAL A 69 13.04 -6.90 -10.85
CA VAL A 69 12.99 -6.50 -12.27
C VAL A 69 13.67 -7.56 -13.12
N THR A 70 12.93 -8.61 -13.46
CA THR A 70 13.41 -9.74 -14.29
C THR A 70 13.13 -9.50 -15.77
N GLY A 71 12.01 -8.84 -16.10
CA GLY A 71 11.46 -8.77 -17.46
C GLY A 71 10.75 -10.04 -17.89
N GLU A 72 10.53 -10.98 -16.98
CA GLU A 72 9.82 -12.24 -17.19
C GLU A 72 8.47 -12.22 -16.48
N ILE A 73 7.47 -12.91 -17.03
CA ILE A 73 6.18 -13.14 -16.36
C ILE A 73 6.32 -14.31 -15.38
N ASP A 74 7.04 -14.05 -14.28
CA ASP A 74 7.22 -15.00 -13.19
C ASP A 74 5.97 -15.07 -12.27
N GLU A 75 5.99 -16.03 -11.33
CA GLU A 75 4.87 -16.25 -10.41
C GLU A 75 4.52 -15.00 -9.59
N ALA A 76 5.53 -14.24 -9.15
CA ALA A 76 5.33 -13.01 -8.39
C ALA A 76 4.64 -11.94 -9.24
N THR A 77 5.04 -11.81 -10.51
CA THR A 77 4.44 -10.89 -11.48
C THR A 77 2.99 -11.25 -11.74
N ILE A 78 2.67 -12.53 -11.97
CA ILE A 78 1.28 -12.99 -12.17
C ILE A 78 0.43 -12.74 -10.92
N LEU A 79 0.95 -13.06 -9.73
CA LEU A 79 0.21 -12.83 -8.48
C LEU A 79 -0.08 -11.34 -8.28
N LYS A 80 0.87 -10.47 -8.64
CA LYS A 80 0.71 -9.02 -8.57
C LYS A 80 -0.30 -8.49 -9.58
N MET A 81 -0.25 -8.96 -10.84
CA MET A 81 -1.23 -8.59 -11.88
C MET A 81 -2.65 -9.02 -11.53
N ARG A 82 -2.81 -10.10 -10.75
CA ARG A 82 -4.11 -10.59 -10.28
C ARG A 82 -4.57 -9.98 -8.96
N GLN A 83 -3.77 -9.10 -8.34
CA GLN A 83 -4.18 -8.42 -7.12
C GLN A 83 -5.26 -7.38 -7.47
N PRO A 84 -6.37 -7.31 -6.71
CA PRO A 84 -7.39 -6.29 -6.94
C PRO A 84 -6.78 -4.90 -6.91
N ARG A 85 -7.18 -4.02 -7.84
CA ARG A 85 -6.55 -2.71 -8.03
C ARG A 85 -7.50 -1.66 -8.59
N CYS A 86 -7.05 -0.41 -8.61
CA CYS A 86 -7.68 0.67 -9.37
C CYS A 86 -7.49 0.46 -10.89
N GLY A 87 -8.50 0.85 -11.65
CA GLY A 87 -8.56 0.75 -13.12
C GLY A 87 -7.85 1.88 -13.86
N VAL A 88 -7.38 2.93 -13.17
CA VAL A 88 -6.62 4.03 -13.77
C VAL A 88 -5.24 3.54 -14.24
N SER A 89 -4.73 4.11 -15.34
CA SER A 89 -3.39 3.80 -15.87
C SER A 89 -2.29 4.22 -14.88
N ASP A 90 -1.26 3.37 -14.72
CA ASP A 90 -0.08 3.71 -13.91
C ASP A 90 0.79 4.78 -14.57
N LYS A 91 0.64 4.95 -15.89
CA LYS A 91 1.39 5.91 -16.71
C LYS A 91 0.42 6.80 -17.49
N PRO A 92 -0.04 7.91 -16.91
CA PRO A 92 -0.87 8.86 -17.63
C PRO A 92 -0.11 9.47 -18.82
N VAL A 93 -0.84 9.77 -19.90
CA VAL A 93 -0.31 10.07 -21.24
C VAL A 93 0.38 11.44 -21.36
N ASP A 94 0.25 12.32 -20.37
CA ASP A 94 0.62 13.76 -20.47
C ASP A 94 2.06 14.13 -20.05
N GLY A 95 3.02 13.19 -20.10
CA GLY A 95 4.41 13.49 -19.76
C GLY A 95 4.80 13.12 -18.33
N PRO A 96 5.98 13.55 -17.84
CA PRO A 96 6.84 12.77 -16.94
C PRO A 96 6.12 12.31 -15.68
N GLN A 97 6.52 11.11 -15.22
CA GLN A 97 6.05 10.35 -14.06
C GLN A 97 6.00 11.14 -12.75
N ASN A 98 5.10 12.12 -12.69
CA ASN A 98 4.83 12.89 -11.51
C ASN A 98 3.57 12.28 -10.89
N PHE A 99 3.68 11.90 -9.63
CA PHE A 99 2.57 11.51 -8.75
C PHE A 99 1.42 12.54 -8.76
N VAL A 100 1.70 13.75 -9.23
CA VAL A 100 0.78 14.84 -9.43
C VAL A 100 0.61 15.06 -10.93
N THR A 101 -0.63 15.02 -11.40
CA THR A 101 -0.93 15.42 -12.79
C THR A 101 -0.60 16.90 -12.94
N VAL A 102 0.41 17.23 -13.74
CA VAL A 102 0.72 18.62 -14.06
C VAL A 102 -0.52 19.18 -14.77
N ASP A 103 -1.11 20.23 -14.21
CA ASP A 103 -2.23 21.01 -14.75
C ASP A 103 -3.67 20.47 -14.64
N ARG A 104 -3.94 19.35 -13.93
CA ARG A 104 -5.33 18.86 -13.72
C ARG A 104 -5.78 18.98 -12.26
N LYS A 105 -6.18 20.18 -11.85
CA LYS A 105 -6.78 20.45 -10.53
C LYS A 105 -8.07 21.24 -10.63
N TRP A 106 -8.92 21.08 -9.62
CA TRP A 106 -10.10 21.93 -9.46
C TRP A 106 -9.70 23.40 -9.23
N PRO A 107 -10.35 24.36 -9.91
CA PRO A 107 -10.10 25.78 -9.69
C PRO A 107 -10.67 26.26 -8.33
N ASN A 108 -11.71 25.60 -7.85
CA ASN A 108 -12.39 25.91 -6.60
C ASN A 108 -11.92 24.97 -5.47
N LYS A 109 -11.93 25.48 -4.24
CA LYS A 109 -11.62 24.70 -3.03
C LYS A 109 -12.85 24.02 -2.41
N ILE A 110 -14.05 24.49 -2.75
CA ILE A 110 -15.29 23.80 -2.41
C ILE A 110 -15.64 22.94 -3.62
N ILE A 111 -15.62 21.63 -3.43
CA ILE A 111 -15.84 20.63 -4.47
C ILE A 111 -17.17 19.95 -4.14
N SER A 112 -18.13 20.08 -5.03
CA SER A 112 -19.44 19.46 -4.90
C SER A 112 -19.39 17.99 -5.30
N TRP A 113 -20.17 17.14 -4.63
CA TRP A 113 -20.27 15.73 -5.00
C TRP A 113 -21.71 15.22 -4.94
N LYS A 114 -21.99 14.17 -5.72
CA LYS A 114 -23.30 13.52 -5.77
C LYS A 114 -23.17 12.06 -6.16
N THR A 115 -23.94 11.20 -5.51
CA THR A 115 -24.11 9.81 -5.95
C THR A 115 -25.25 9.71 -6.95
N LYS A 116 -24.93 9.37 -8.20
CA LYS A 116 -25.88 9.18 -9.31
C LYS A 116 -26.54 7.79 -9.24
N GLN A 117 -25.79 6.77 -8.82
CA GLN A 117 -26.30 5.42 -8.65
C GLN A 117 -25.63 4.77 -7.43
N TYR A 118 -26.43 4.21 -6.54
CA TYR A 118 -25.99 3.47 -5.35
C TYR A 118 -25.91 1.97 -5.63
N THR A 119 -25.01 1.26 -4.95
CA THR A 119 -25.05 -0.21 -4.92
C THR A 119 -26.22 -0.67 -4.04
N GLN A 120 -26.80 -1.82 -4.37
CA GLN A 120 -27.84 -2.47 -3.54
C GLN A 120 -27.27 -3.33 -2.40
N GLN A 121 -25.94 -3.41 -2.30
CA GLN A 121 -25.24 -4.28 -1.33
C GLN A 121 -25.06 -3.64 0.06
N LEU A 122 -25.15 -2.30 0.12
CA LEU A 122 -25.02 -1.48 1.32
C LEU A 122 -26.18 -0.50 1.36
N SER A 123 -26.57 0.01 2.54
CA SER A 123 -27.57 1.08 2.59
C SER A 123 -27.03 2.37 1.98
N GLU A 124 -27.90 3.28 1.53
CA GLU A 124 -27.47 4.59 1.02
C GLU A 124 -26.73 5.39 2.09
N GLU A 125 -27.12 5.25 3.36
CA GLU A 125 -26.46 5.89 4.50
C GLU A 125 -25.04 5.35 4.74
N GLU A 126 -24.84 4.03 4.63
CA GLU A 126 -23.49 3.43 4.73
C GLU A 126 -22.59 3.93 3.60
N GLN A 127 -23.13 4.02 2.37
CA GLN A 127 -22.40 4.53 1.20
C GLN A 127 -22.05 6.02 1.36
N ARG A 128 -23.04 6.86 1.72
CA ARG A 128 -22.84 8.29 2.02
C ARG A 128 -21.78 8.48 3.10
N ALA A 129 -21.88 7.75 4.21
CA ALA A 129 -20.90 7.81 5.28
C ALA A 129 -19.51 7.35 4.82
N ALA A 130 -19.39 6.33 3.97
CA ALA A 130 -18.12 5.92 3.40
C ALA A 130 -17.48 7.03 2.57
N PHE A 131 -18.25 7.71 1.73
CA PHE A 131 -17.78 8.82 0.89
C PHE A 131 -17.40 10.05 1.71
N GLU A 132 -18.22 10.46 2.67
CA GLU A 132 -17.88 11.55 3.60
C GLU A 132 -16.58 11.27 4.35
N ASN A 133 -16.41 10.05 4.88
CA ASN A 133 -15.19 9.64 5.56
C ASN A 133 -13.96 9.64 4.62
N ALA A 134 -14.13 9.22 3.37
CA ALA A 134 -13.08 9.27 2.37
C ALA A 134 -12.66 10.73 2.07
N PHE A 135 -13.62 11.63 1.83
CA PHE A 135 -13.35 13.06 1.64
C PHE A 135 -12.67 13.71 2.85
N GLN A 136 -12.99 13.26 4.07
CA GLN A 136 -12.34 13.75 5.29
C GLN A 136 -10.84 13.47 5.34
N TYR A 137 -10.34 12.39 4.73
CA TYR A 137 -8.89 12.17 4.67
C TYR A 137 -8.20 13.30 3.91
N TRP A 138 -8.77 13.72 2.78
CA TRP A 138 -8.23 14.78 1.93
C TRP A 138 -8.42 16.18 2.51
N SER A 139 -9.60 16.50 3.06
CA SER A 139 -9.88 17.82 3.64
C SER A 139 -9.10 18.08 4.93
N LYS A 140 -8.72 17.05 5.69
CA LYS A 140 -7.87 17.20 6.89
C LYS A 140 -6.46 17.71 6.58
N VAL A 141 -5.96 17.48 5.37
CA VAL A 141 -4.57 17.77 4.99
C VAL A 141 -4.44 18.81 3.86
N SER A 142 -5.55 19.40 3.42
CA SER A 142 -5.62 20.42 2.37
C SER A 142 -6.65 21.50 2.74
N PRO A 143 -6.76 22.62 2.02
CA PRO A 143 -7.83 23.59 2.24
C PRO A 143 -9.15 23.22 1.55
N LEU A 144 -9.26 22.01 1.00
CA LEU A 144 -10.45 21.56 0.29
C LEU A 144 -11.62 21.31 1.24
N ARG A 145 -12.83 21.60 0.75
CA ARG A 145 -14.11 21.28 1.40
C ARG A 145 -14.98 20.54 0.41
N PHE A 146 -15.79 19.63 0.91
CA PHE A 146 -16.63 18.76 0.11
C PHE A 146 -18.08 18.90 0.55
N GLU A 147 -18.97 19.14 -0.40
CA GLU A 147 -20.39 19.39 -0.14
C GLU A 147 -21.26 18.49 -1.03
N GLU A 148 -22.14 17.70 -0.41
CA GLU A 148 -23.11 16.90 -1.17
C GLU A 148 -24.16 17.83 -1.78
N THR A 149 -24.54 17.59 -3.04
CA THR A 149 -25.56 18.39 -3.74
C THR A 149 -26.61 17.50 -4.43
N SER A 150 -27.83 18.03 -4.56
CA SER A 150 -28.88 17.42 -5.37
C SER A 150 -28.75 17.73 -6.87
N GLU A 151 -27.99 18.77 -7.22
CA GLU A 151 -27.82 19.26 -8.60
C GLU A 151 -26.71 18.51 -9.34
N ASP A 152 -26.20 19.09 -10.42
CA ASP A 152 -24.94 18.63 -11.02
C ASP A 152 -23.76 18.98 -10.12
N ALA A 153 -22.82 18.05 -10.01
CA ALA A 153 -21.70 18.08 -9.08
C ALA A 153 -20.37 17.95 -9.81
N ASP A 154 -19.30 18.46 -9.19
CA ASP A 154 -17.93 18.31 -9.68
C ASP A 154 -17.49 16.83 -9.68
N ILE A 155 -17.86 16.08 -8.64
CA ILE A 155 -17.58 14.64 -8.51
C ILE A 155 -18.90 13.88 -8.53
N ASN A 156 -19.15 13.15 -9.63
CA ASN A 156 -20.30 12.27 -9.77
C ASN A 156 -19.90 10.82 -9.47
N ILE A 157 -20.54 10.22 -8.48
CA ILE A 157 -20.26 8.86 -8.02
C ILE A 157 -21.27 7.87 -8.62
N LEU A 158 -20.78 6.79 -9.21
CA LEU A 158 -21.60 5.79 -9.89
C LEU A 158 -21.13 4.37 -9.51
N PHE A 159 -22.06 3.50 -9.11
CA PHE A 159 -21.84 2.05 -9.13
C PHE A 159 -22.35 1.47 -10.44
N ALA A 160 -21.50 0.75 -11.17
CA ALA A 160 -21.85 0.17 -12.46
C ALA A 160 -21.14 -1.18 -12.69
N LYS A 161 -21.54 -1.92 -13.73
CA LYS A 161 -20.97 -3.23 -14.07
C LYS A 161 -20.54 -3.24 -15.53
N GLY A 162 -19.47 -3.98 -15.85
CA GLY A 162 -19.04 -4.16 -17.23
C GLY A 162 -18.82 -2.83 -17.97
N ASP A 163 -19.23 -2.77 -19.23
CA ASP A 163 -19.29 -1.52 -20.00
C ASP A 163 -20.41 -0.62 -19.45
N HIS A 164 -20.04 0.59 -19.05
CA HIS A 164 -20.92 1.56 -18.42
C HIS A 164 -20.86 2.93 -19.13
N GLY A 165 -20.55 2.94 -20.42
CA GLY A 165 -20.75 4.09 -21.30
C GLY A 165 -19.63 5.13 -21.28
N ASP A 166 -18.46 4.77 -20.74
CA ASP A 166 -17.33 5.68 -20.53
C ASP A 166 -16.03 5.20 -21.22
N GLY A 167 -16.17 4.16 -22.07
CA GLY A 167 -15.14 3.61 -22.95
C GLY A 167 -14.83 2.14 -22.68
N THR A 168 -14.56 1.35 -23.72
CA THR A 168 -14.35 -0.10 -23.56
C THR A 168 -13.13 -0.46 -22.70
N TYR A 169 -12.12 0.41 -22.64
CA TYR A 169 -10.95 0.22 -21.77
C TYR A 169 -11.25 0.47 -20.29
N ASN A 170 -12.34 1.18 -19.98
CA ASN A 170 -12.81 1.46 -18.63
C ASN A 170 -13.86 0.44 -18.16
N ALA A 171 -14.31 -0.47 -19.03
CA ALA A 171 -15.24 -1.51 -18.64
C ALA A 171 -14.71 -2.33 -17.45
N PHE A 172 -15.59 -2.59 -16.48
CA PHE A 172 -15.27 -3.43 -15.33
C PHE A 172 -15.20 -4.91 -15.72
N ASP A 173 -14.35 -5.66 -15.04
CA ASP A 173 -14.02 -7.05 -15.34
C ASP A 173 -14.74 -8.06 -14.43
N GLY A 174 -15.50 -7.56 -13.45
CA GLY A 174 -16.19 -8.33 -12.43
C GLY A 174 -15.29 -8.59 -11.21
N LYS A 175 -15.76 -9.46 -10.33
CA LYS A 175 -15.17 -9.70 -8.99
C LYS A 175 -13.64 -9.90 -8.95
N GLY A 176 -13.00 -9.12 -8.06
CA GLY A 176 -11.61 -9.24 -7.60
C GLY A 176 -10.57 -8.63 -8.53
N GLY A 177 -10.98 -7.97 -9.62
CA GLY A 177 -10.10 -7.33 -10.60
C GLY A 177 -10.00 -5.82 -10.37
N VAL A 178 -10.67 -5.06 -11.22
CA VAL A 178 -10.76 -3.61 -11.12
C VAL A 178 -11.87 -3.23 -10.15
N LEU A 179 -11.50 -2.58 -9.05
CA LEU A 179 -12.46 -2.20 -8.01
C LEU A 179 -13.22 -0.90 -8.33
N GLY A 180 -12.60 -0.03 -9.12
CA GLY A 180 -13.11 1.28 -9.48
C GLY A 180 -12.09 2.05 -10.30
N HIS A 181 -12.51 3.21 -10.80
CA HIS A 181 -11.66 4.21 -11.43
C HIS A 181 -12.29 5.59 -11.29
N ALA A 182 -11.47 6.64 -11.40
CA ALA A 182 -11.97 7.99 -11.48
C ALA A 182 -11.30 8.79 -12.60
N TYR A 183 -12.04 9.74 -13.13
CA TYR A 183 -11.54 10.77 -14.02
C TYR A 183 -10.90 11.89 -13.22
N PHE A 184 -9.73 12.32 -13.68
CA PHE A 184 -9.07 13.52 -13.18
C PHE A 184 -9.94 14.77 -13.34
N PRO A 185 -9.66 15.85 -12.58
CA PRO A 185 -10.26 17.15 -12.81
C PRO A 185 -10.11 17.61 -14.28
N THR A 186 -11.09 18.31 -14.85
CA THR A 186 -12.34 18.80 -14.23
C THR A 186 -13.55 17.91 -14.50
N SER A 187 -13.35 16.62 -14.80
CA SER A 187 -14.46 15.69 -15.01
C SER A 187 -14.94 15.05 -13.70
N GLY A 188 -14.02 14.58 -12.85
CA GLY A 188 -14.30 14.10 -11.50
C GLY A 188 -15.17 12.85 -11.37
N GLY A 189 -15.71 12.32 -12.48
CA GLY A 189 -16.56 11.13 -12.46
C GLY A 189 -15.82 9.96 -11.81
N THR A 190 -16.41 9.35 -10.80
CA THR A 190 -15.82 8.29 -9.99
C THR A 190 -16.72 7.07 -10.02
N HIS A 191 -16.23 5.98 -10.59
CA HIS A 191 -17.00 4.77 -10.84
C HIS A 191 -16.47 3.62 -9.98
N PHE A 192 -17.38 2.82 -9.42
CA PHE A 192 -17.09 1.64 -8.61
C PHE A 192 -17.71 0.40 -9.26
N ASP A 193 -16.99 -0.72 -9.29
CA ASP A 193 -17.51 -1.97 -9.86
C ASP A 193 -18.56 -2.59 -8.94
N ASP A 194 -19.81 -2.61 -9.39
CA ASP A 194 -20.96 -3.14 -8.65
C ASP A 194 -21.05 -4.69 -8.69
N ASP A 195 -20.10 -5.37 -9.35
CA ASP A 195 -19.89 -6.81 -9.18
C ASP A 195 -19.04 -7.15 -7.95
N GLU A 196 -18.30 -6.19 -7.38
CA GLU A 196 -17.54 -6.38 -6.15
C GLU A 196 -18.44 -6.60 -4.93
N ALA A 197 -17.93 -7.32 -3.94
CA ALA A 197 -18.63 -7.53 -2.67
C ALA A 197 -18.32 -6.39 -1.69
N TRP A 198 -19.03 -5.27 -1.85
CA TRP A 198 -18.76 -4.05 -1.08
C TRP A 198 -19.06 -4.21 0.41
N THR A 199 -18.16 -3.65 1.22
CA THR A 199 -18.27 -3.64 2.67
C THR A 199 -18.04 -2.25 3.25
N TYR A 200 -18.59 -1.99 4.43
CA TYR A 200 -18.35 -0.77 5.20
C TYR A 200 -17.91 -1.13 6.62
N LEU A 201 -16.78 -0.56 7.07
CA LEU A 201 -16.19 -0.76 8.40
C LEU A 201 -15.95 -2.22 8.81
N LYS A 202 -15.71 -3.12 7.85
CA LYS A 202 -15.43 -4.53 8.10
C LYS A 202 -14.50 -5.11 7.02
N GLU A 203 -13.96 -6.28 7.31
CA GLU A 203 -13.13 -7.06 6.38
C GLU A 203 -13.84 -7.32 5.05
N GLY A 204 -13.09 -7.25 3.95
CA GLY A 204 -13.60 -7.39 2.58
C GLY A 204 -13.08 -6.28 1.69
N THR A 205 -13.78 -6.03 0.57
CA THR A 205 -13.54 -4.88 -0.29
C THR A 205 -14.21 -3.66 0.35
N GLU A 206 -13.48 -2.91 1.17
CA GLU A 206 -14.03 -1.80 1.95
C GLU A 206 -14.20 -0.54 1.08
N LEU A 207 -15.45 -0.09 0.94
CA LEU A 207 -15.82 1.06 0.10
C LEU A 207 -15.10 2.34 0.49
N LYS A 208 -14.96 2.63 1.79
CA LYS A 208 -14.24 3.83 2.29
C LYS A 208 -12.79 3.86 1.78
N THR A 209 -12.10 2.73 1.81
CA THR A 209 -10.69 2.65 1.42
C THR A 209 -10.54 2.84 -0.09
N VAL A 210 -11.36 2.15 -0.89
CA VAL A 210 -11.35 2.33 -2.35
C VAL A 210 -11.77 3.74 -2.74
N ALA A 211 -12.84 4.29 -2.14
CA ALA A 211 -13.28 5.66 -2.40
C ALA A 211 -12.21 6.70 -2.01
N THR A 212 -11.44 6.49 -0.94
CA THR A 212 -10.34 7.39 -0.58
C THR A 212 -9.29 7.45 -1.69
N HIS A 213 -8.96 6.31 -2.29
CA HIS A 213 -8.06 6.22 -3.44
C HIS A 213 -8.65 6.91 -4.68
N GLU A 214 -9.86 6.52 -5.10
CA GLU A 214 -10.48 7.06 -6.31
C GLU A 214 -10.74 8.57 -6.21
N PHE A 215 -11.07 9.08 -5.03
CA PHE A 215 -11.19 10.52 -4.82
C PHE A 215 -9.85 11.23 -4.93
N GLY A 216 -8.71 10.59 -4.62
CA GLY A 216 -7.40 11.16 -4.90
C GLY A 216 -7.19 11.42 -6.39
N HIS A 217 -7.62 10.49 -7.25
CA HIS A 217 -7.66 10.71 -8.71
C HIS A 217 -8.60 11.83 -9.11
N ALA A 218 -9.83 11.84 -8.58
CA ALA A 218 -10.80 12.91 -8.80
C ALA A 218 -10.31 14.28 -8.29
N LEU A 219 -9.26 14.31 -7.48
CA LEU A 219 -8.57 15.51 -6.99
C LEU A 219 -7.26 15.84 -7.73
N GLY A 220 -6.83 15.01 -8.69
CA GLY A 220 -5.64 15.29 -9.51
C GLY A 220 -4.38 14.47 -9.18
N LEU A 221 -4.45 13.53 -8.24
CA LEU A 221 -3.32 12.66 -7.89
C LEU A 221 -3.29 11.42 -8.79
N ALA A 222 -2.13 11.11 -9.37
CA ALA A 222 -1.90 9.86 -10.10
C ALA A 222 -1.57 8.72 -9.13
N HIS A 223 -1.32 7.52 -9.66
CA HIS A 223 -0.84 6.43 -8.83
C HIS A 223 0.54 6.72 -8.23
N SER A 224 0.70 6.39 -6.95
CA SER A 224 2.01 6.38 -6.28
C SER A 224 2.69 5.03 -6.48
N ASN A 225 4.01 5.05 -6.60
CA ASN A 225 4.84 3.85 -6.48
C ASN A 225 5.24 3.54 -5.03
N GLU A 226 4.86 4.38 -4.06
CA GLU A 226 5.10 4.13 -2.64
C GLU A 226 4.14 3.04 -2.11
N PRO A 227 4.63 1.87 -1.68
CA PRO A 227 3.76 0.73 -1.35
C PRO A 227 2.79 0.97 -0.20
N ASP A 228 3.02 1.99 0.64
CA ASP A 228 2.19 2.35 1.79
C ASP A 228 1.23 3.53 1.49
N SER A 229 1.36 4.21 0.35
CA SER A 229 0.45 5.27 -0.11
C SER A 229 -0.97 4.75 -0.34
N ILE A 230 -1.99 5.55 0.00
CA ILE A 230 -3.38 5.20 -0.38
C ILE A 230 -3.54 5.21 -1.90
N MET A 231 -2.79 6.06 -2.60
CA MET A 231 -2.73 6.16 -4.06
C MET A 231 -1.86 5.08 -4.72
N ALA A 232 -1.31 4.11 -3.98
CA ALA A 232 -0.75 2.92 -4.61
C ALA A 232 -1.88 2.14 -5.31
N PRO A 233 -1.70 1.64 -6.54
CA PRO A 233 -2.80 1.11 -7.36
C PRO A 233 -3.44 -0.15 -6.77
N PHE A 234 -2.69 -0.94 -6.01
CA PHE A 234 -3.13 -2.25 -5.55
C PHE A 234 -3.84 -2.17 -4.21
N TYR A 235 -5.02 -2.77 -4.13
CA TYR A 235 -5.79 -2.86 -2.90
C TYR A 235 -5.08 -3.73 -1.87
N LYS A 236 -4.93 -3.20 -0.65
CA LYS A 236 -4.18 -3.84 0.45
C LYS A 236 -5.07 -4.59 1.43
N GLY A 237 -6.38 -4.57 1.21
CA GLY A 237 -7.37 -5.09 2.15
C GLY A 237 -7.90 -3.99 3.09
N TYR A 238 -8.78 -4.43 3.99
CA TYR A 238 -9.33 -3.58 5.04
C TYR A 238 -8.25 -3.17 6.04
N ASP A 239 -8.14 -1.86 6.31
CA ASP A 239 -7.32 -1.31 7.38
C ASP A 239 -8.16 -0.35 8.24
N PRO A 240 -8.51 -0.73 9.48
CA PRO A 240 -9.25 0.15 10.39
C PRO A 240 -8.43 1.37 10.84
N GLU A 241 -7.09 1.30 10.75
CA GLU A 241 -6.17 2.37 11.15
C GLU A 241 -5.59 3.13 9.95
N MET A 242 -6.21 3.01 8.76
CA MET A 242 -5.77 3.63 7.52
C MET A 242 -5.43 5.11 7.72
N LYS A 243 -4.30 5.54 7.15
CA LYS A 243 -3.83 6.94 7.16
C LYS A 243 -3.25 7.27 5.80
N LEU A 244 -3.37 8.54 5.41
CA LEU A 244 -2.62 9.06 4.27
C LEU A 244 -1.13 8.96 4.56
N HIS A 245 -0.40 8.41 3.59
CA HIS A 245 1.05 8.39 3.59
C HIS A 245 1.60 9.81 3.37
N LYS A 246 2.88 10.03 3.70
CA LYS A 246 3.52 11.32 3.45
C LYS A 246 3.45 11.71 1.96
N ASP A 247 3.61 10.73 1.08
CA ASP A 247 3.53 10.94 -0.36
C ASP A 247 2.15 11.49 -0.78
N ASP A 248 1.06 10.90 -0.28
CA ASP A 248 -0.32 11.36 -0.51
C ASP A 248 -0.53 12.82 -0.04
N ILE A 249 0.00 13.14 1.14
CA ILE A 249 -0.12 14.47 1.76
C ILE A 249 0.67 15.50 0.96
N ASP A 250 1.92 15.18 0.60
CA ASP A 250 2.77 16.07 -0.17
C ASP A 250 2.17 16.31 -1.56
N GLY A 251 1.61 15.26 -2.20
CA GLY A 251 0.93 15.35 -3.49
C GLY A 251 -0.29 16.28 -3.44
N ILE A 252 -1.23 16.06 -2.52
CA ILE A 252 -2.44 16.91 -2.45
C ILE A 252 -2.11 18.36 -2.05
N GLN A 253 -1.12 18.56 -1.17
CA GLN A 253 -0.67 19.90 -0.77
C GLN A 253 0.08 20.62 -1.88
N SER A 254 0.75 19.90 -2.79
CA SER A 254 1.36 20.52 -3.97
C SER A 254 0.31 21.14 -4.92
N LEU A 255 -0.90 20.57 -4.97
CA LEU A 255 -1.99 21.05 -5.83
C LEU A 255 -2.78 22.19 -5.20
N TYR A 256 -3.10 22.03 -3.90
CA TYR A 256 -4.09 22.87 -3.20
C TYR A 256 -3.53 23.67 -2.03
N GLY A 257 -2.30 23.38 -1.58
CA GLY A 257 -1.70 23.95 -0.39
C GLY A 257 -2.08 23.23 0.91
N LYS A 258 -1.58 23.76 2.03
CA LYS A 258 -1.85 23.25 3.39
C LYS A 258 -3.20 23.77 3.92
N PRO A 259 -3.78 23.14 4.96
CA PRO A 259 -4.98 23.65 5.62
C PRO A 259 -4.81 25.09 6.15
N GLU A 260 -5.83 25.92 5.95
CA GLU A 260 -5.89 27.29 6.44
C GLU A 260 -5.89 27.29 7.99
N GLY A 261 -4.92 27.99 8.60
CA GLY A 261 -4.67 27.97 10.05
C GLY A 261 -3.27 27.48 10.45
N THR A 262 -2.50 26.94 9.50
CA THR A 262 -1.08 26.63 9.71
C THR A 262 -0.23 27.88 9.43
N THR A 263 -0.35 28.91 10.27
CA THR A 263 0.53 30.09 10.21
C THR A 263 1.95 29.61 10.50
N THR A 264 2.73 29.42 9.44
CA THR A 264 4.18 29.26 9.57
C THR A 264 4.70 30.60 10.04
N THR A 265 5.14 30.67 11.29
CA THR A 265 6.00 31.76 11.76
C THR A 265 7.19 31.80 10.81
N SER A 266 7.17 32.78 9.91
CA SER A 266 8.30 33.15 9.07
C SER A 266 9.44 33.57 10.00
N SER A 267 10.40 32.66 10.22
CA SER A 267 11.74 33.05 10.60
C SER A 267 12.50 33.32 9.32
N THR A 268 12.67 34.60 9.04
CA THR A 268 13.59 35.13 8.05
C THR A 268 14.98 34.51 8.22
N GLU A 269 15.43 33.76 7.22
CA GLU A 269 16.86 33.69 6.91
C GLU A 269 17.03 33.63 5.40
N ALA A 270 17.86 34.54 4.89
CA ALA A 270 18.08 34.83 3.47
C ALA A 270 18.85 33.67 2.76
N PRO A 271 18.96 33.66 1.42
CA PRO A 271 19.25 32.47 0.65
C PRO A 271 20.74 32.14 0.68
N ILE A 272 21.09 30.87 0.95
CA ILE A 272 22.41 30.33 0.63
C ILE A 272 22.24 29.37 -0.55
N SER A 273 22.70 29.84 -1.70
CA SER A 273 23.11 29.03 -2.84
C SER A 273 24.31 28.17 -2.43
N THR A 274 24.26 26.84 -2.57
CA THR A 274 25.27 26.01 -3.28
C THR A 274 24.97 24.50 -3.21
N THR A 275 24.93 23.90 -4.41
CA THR A 275 25.55 22.64 -4.85
C THR A 275 25.11 21.26 -4.29
N GLU A 276 24.85 20.36 -5.23
CA GLU A 276 24.80 18.89 -5.10
C GLU A 276 25.90 18.34 -4.19
N THR A 277 25.58 17.52 -3.18
CA THR A 277 26.47 16.47 -2.64
C THR A 277 25.68 15.40 -1.88
N THR A 278 25.97 14.15 -2.20
CA THR A 278 25.66 12.89 -1.51
C THR A 278 25.75 12.97 0.02
N ALA A 279 24.65 12.73 0.74
CA ALA A 279 24.64 12.72 2.21
C ALA A 279 24.35 11.32 2.78
N THR A 280 25.35 10.72 3.42
CA THR A 280 25.24 9.60 4.34
C THR A 280 24.43 10.05 5.57
N THR A 281 23.24 9.50 5.77
CA THR A 281 22.34 9.87 6.87
C THR A 281 22.85 9.34 8.21
N ARG A 282 23.36 10.25 9.05
CA ARG A 282 23.62 9.98 10.47
C ARG A 282 22.30 9.62 11.15
N PHE A 283 22.35 8.59 12.02
CA PHE A 283 21.19 8.09 12.76
C PHE A 283 20.55 9.19 13.62
N PRO A 284 19.22 9.43 13.58
CA PRO A 284 18.59 10.48 14.36
C PRO A 284 18.73 10.24 15.87
N CYS A 285 19.27 11.22 16.63
CA CYS A 285 19.44 11.12 18.09
C CYS A 285 18.11 11.04 18.87
N ASP A 286 16.95 11.24 18.23
CA ASP A 286 15.63 11.18 18.89
C ASP A 286 14.90 9.85 18.67
N LEU A 287 15.58 8.87 18.06
CA LEU A 287 14.98 7.57 17.80
C LEU A 287 14.98 6.70 19.07
N LYS A 288 13.86 6.67 19.82
CA LYS A 288 13.53 5.58 20.78
C LYS A 288 13.68 4.22 20.11
N ILE A 289 14.51 3.34 20.66
CA ILE A 289 14.80 2.01 20.12
C ILE A 289 14.00 0.97 20.90
N ASP A 290 13.37 0.03 20.19
CA ASP A 290 12.59 -1.04 20.80
C ASP A 290 13.48 -2.25 21.19
N ALA A 291 14.50 -2.58 20.37
CA ALA A 291 15.47 -3.65 20.62
C ALA A 291 16.76 -3.46 19.80
N VAL A 292 17.84 -4.16 20.20
CA VAL A 292 19.11 -4.25 19.46
C VAL A 292 19.61 -5.69 19.41
N THR A 293 20.22 -6.09 18.29
CA THR A 293 20.93 -7.37 18.14
C THR A 293 22.20 -7.21 17.31
N ASP A 294 23.19 -8.05 17.57
CA ASP A 294 24.24 -8.36 16.61
C ASP A 294 23.66 -9.20 15.46
N GLY A 295 24.05 -8.89 14.23
CA GLY A 295 23.71 -9.67 13.05
C GLY A 295 24.84 -10.61 12.62
N PRO A 296 24.52 -11.67 11.86
CA PRO A 296 25.48 -12.69 11.42
C PRO A 296 26.53 -12.16 10.44
N ASP A 297 26.32 -10.97 9.88
CA ASP A 297 27.22 -10.27 8.97
C ASP A 297 28.13 -9.26 9.69
N GLY A 298 28.18 -9.31 11.02
CA GLY A 298 29.08 -8.50 11.85
C GLY A 298 28.60 -7.07 12.10
N TYR A 299 27.40 -6.71 11.65
CA TYR A 299 26.80 -5.40 11.87
C TYR A 299 25.81 -5.41 13.05
N ILE A 300 25.59 -4.23 13.65
CA ILE A 300 24.60 -4.06 14.72
C ILE A 300 23.28 -3.61 14.12
N TYR A 301 22.19 -4.25 14.52
CA TYR A 301 20.84 -3.95 14.07
C TYR A 301 20.00 -3.36 15.19
N PHE A 302 19.34 -2.24 14.90
CA PHE A 302 18.43 -1.53 15.79
C PHE A 302 17.01 -1.71 15.29
N PHE A 303 16.10 -2.04 16.18
CA PHE A 303 14.70 -2.26 15.85
C PHE A 303 13.86 -1.12 16.37
N ARG A 304 12.98 -0.62 15.51
CA ARG A 304 11.89 0.24 15.96
C ARG A 304 10.65 -0.03 15.14
N ARG A 305 9.54 -0.27 15.83
CA ARG A 305 8.27 -0.66 15.22
C ARG A 305 8.44 -1.88 14.31
N SER A 306 8.07 -1.74 13.05
CA SER A 306 8.16 -2.81 12.06
C SER A 306 9.43 -2.73 11.22
N PHE A 307 10.40 -1.88 11.62
CA PHE A 307 11.59 -1.57 10.86
C PHE A 307 12.86 -1.97 11.60
N VAL A 308 13.86 -2.38 10.83
CA VAL A 308 15.22 -2.59 11.29
C VAL A 308 16.15 -1.59 10.61
N TYR A 309 17.09 -1.07 11.38
CA TYR A 309 18.17 -0.21 10.92
C TYR A 309 19.49 -0.94 11.11
N LYS A 310 20.35 -0.92 10.10
CA LYS A 310 21.67 -1.56 10.16
C LYS A 310 22.74 -0.49 10.33
N MET A 311 23.59 -0.63 11.35
CA MET A 311 24.62 0.34 11.70
C MET A 311 25.98 -0.06 11.19
N GLY A 312 26.61 0.82 10.41
CA GLY A 312 28.02 0.77 10.04
C GLY A 312 28.87 1.75 10.86
N PRO A 313 30.18 1.86 10.56
CA PRO A 313 31.11 2.71 11.30
C PRO A 313 30.72 4.19 11.34
N GLU A 314 30.06 4.68 10.30
CA GLU A 314 29.70 6.10 10.11
C GLU A 314 28.20 6.41 10.38
N GLY A 315 27.40 5.41 10.77
CA GLY A 315 25.96 5.59 11.02
C GLY A 315 25.05 4.52 10.38
N VAL A 316 23.81 4.88 10.05
CA VAL A 316 22.89 3.96 9.35
C VAL A 316 23.52 3.64 7.99
N LEU A 317 23.57 2.37 7.62
CA LEU A 317 23.97 2.01 6.26
C LEU A 317 22.90 2.46 5.24
N PRO A 318 23.32 2.94 4.05
CA PRO A 318 22.41 3.26 2.96
C PRO A 318 21.43 2.12 2.66
N GLY A 319 20.17 2.47 2.39
CA GLY A 319 19.11 1.50 2.14
C GLY A 319 18.44 0.92 3.39
N PHE A 320 18.71 1.48 4.58
CA PHE A 320 17.97 1.23 5.82
C PHE A 320 17.36 2.56 6.34
N PRO A 321 16.23 2.54 7.10
CA PRO A 321 15.54 1.37 7.63
C PRO A 321 14.85 0.52 6.57
N ARG A 322 14.71 -0.77 6.86
CA ARG A 322 13.89 -1.70 6.06
C ARG A 322 12.86 -2.41 6.93
N PRO A 323 11.75 -2.90 6.37
CA PRO A 323 10.82 -3.74 7.13
C PRO A 323 11.54 -4.95 7.73
N ILE A 324 11.24 -5.31 8.99
CA ILE A 324 11.87 -6.45 9.68
C ILE A 324 11.79 -7.72 8.83
N ARG A 325 10.65 -7.95 8.17
CA ARG A 325 10.41 -9.13 7.31
C ARG A 325 11.25 -9.15 6.03
N SER A 326 11.76 -8.01 5.58
CA SER A 326 12.60 -7.93 4.38
C SER A 326 14.05 -8.38 4.64
N ILE A 327 14.48 -8.32 5.90
CA ILE A 327 15.83 -8.71 6.35
C ILE A 327 15.80 -10.06 7.06
N PHE A 328 14.82 -10.27 7.94
CA PHE A 328 14.61 -11.51 8.68
C PHE A 328 13.39 -12.24 8.09
N GLN A 329 13.61 -12.92 6.97
CA GLN A 329 12.62 -13.84 6.39
C GLN A 329 12.57 -15.12 7.23
N GLU A 330 11.38 -15.63 7.55
CA GLU A 330 11.27 -16.90 8.28
C GLU A 330 11.90 -18.05 7.45
N PRO A 331 12.66 -18.98 8.05
CA PRO A 331 13.03 -20.19 7.36
C PRO A 331 11.76 -21.01 7.08
N ARG A 332 11.38 -21.15 5.80
CA ARG A 332 10.44 -22.21 5.39
C ARG A 332 11.13 -23.55 5.55
N GLN A 333 11.05 -24.14 6.74
CA GLN A 333 11.38 -25.56 6.92
C GLN A 333 10.11 -26.39 6.97
N LYS A 334 9.92 -27.17 5.91
CA LYS A 334 9.16 -28.42 5.94
C LYS A 334 9.63 -29.23 7.15
N MET A 335 8.76 -29.50 8.11
CA MET A 335 8.92 -30.62 9.03
C MET A 335 7.57 -31.32 9.17
N SER A 336 7.54 -32.57 8.71
CA SER A 336 6.44 -33.52 8.82
C SER A 336 6.16 -33.88 10.28
N ASP A 337 4.90 -34.19 10.54
CA ASP A 337 4.39 -34.70 11.82
C ASP A 337 5.14 -35.96 12.30
N GLN A 338 5.87 -35.85 13.41
CA GLN A 338 5.98 -36.83 14.51
C GLN A 338 7.15 -36.50 15.46
N HIS A 339 6.84 -36.46 16.78
CA HIS A 339 7.74 -36.24 17.93
C HIS A 339 8.13 -34.75 18.17
N PHE A 340 8.10 -34.14 19.35
CA PHE A 340 8.15 -34.65 20.72
C PHE A 340 7.59 -33.61 21.74
N ILE A 341 7.40 -34.10 22.96
CA ILE A 341 6.57 -33.63 24.08
C ILE A 341 7.25 -32.58 25.00
N SER A 342 6.40 -31.75 25.63
CA SER A 342 6.52 -31.04 26.92
C SER A 342 7.70 -30.10 27.24
N ALA A 343 7.35 -28.83 27.50
CA ALA A 343 7.83 -28.12 28.69
C ALA A 343 6.74 -27.19 29.23
N LEU A 344 6.44 -27.37 30.52
CA LEU A 344 5.34 -26.78 31.30
C LEU A 344 5.64 -25.35 31.78
N LYS A 345 4.53 -24.60 31.97
CA LYS A 345 4.24 -23.62 33.06
C LYS A 345 5.23 -22.48 33.34
N ILE A 346 4.88 -21.27 32.90
CA ILE A 346 5.04 -20.06 33.73
C ILE A 346 3.76 -19.21 33.62
N LYS A 347 3.16 -18.93 34.79
CA LYS A 347 1.95 -18.12 34.98
C LYS A 347 2.27 -16.61 34.86
N TRP A 348 1.41 -15.93 34.10
CA TRP A 348 0.89 -14.56 34.29
C TRP A 348 1.71 -13.54 35.09
N PHE A 349 2.23 -12.52 34.39
CA PHE A 349 2.23 -11.13 34.86
C PHE A 349 1.84 -10.17 33.72
N SER A 350 1.07 -9.16 34.10
CA SER A 350 0.42 -8.15 33.26
C SER A 350 1.42 -7.18 32.59
N LEU A 351 1.49 -7.20 31.26
CA LEU A 351 1.89 -6.10 30.38
C LEU A 351 1.24 -6.34 29.02
N LYS A 352 0.03 -5.81 28.82
CA LYS A 352 -0.69 -5.91 27.54
C LYS A 352 0.13 -5.20 26.45
N ALA A 353 0.41 -5.95 25.39
CA ALA A 353 0.81 -5.50 24.07
C ALA A 353 2.22 -4.89 23.90
N ILE A 354 3.26 -5.64 24.29
CA ILE A 354 4.51 -5.61 23.50
C ILE A 354 4.35 -6.64 22.37
N ARG A 355 4.05 -6.11 21.17
CA ARG A 355 4.10 -6.72 19.83
C ARG A 355 4.47 -8.21 19.76
N ALA A 356 3.47 -9.03 19.45
CA ALA A 356 3.65 -10.42 19.02
C ALA A 356 4.57 -10.58 17.78
N GLY A 357 4.89 -9.50 17.06
CA GLY A 357 5.87 -9.50 15.97
C GLY A 357 7.34 -9.45 16.44
N VAL A 358 7.63 -8.78 17.56
CA VAL A 358 9.00 -8.68 18.11
C VAL A 358 9.40 -10.00 18.76
N LEU A 359 8.49 -10.62 19.53
CA LEU A 359 8.71 -11.92 20.17
C LEU A 359 8.91 -13.08 19.19
N ARG A 360 8.37 -12.99 17.95
CA ARG A 360 8.54 -14.03 16.91
C ARG A 360 9.87 -13.91 16.15
N ALA A 361 10.40 -12.69 16.00
CA ALA A 361 11.73 -12.46 15.44
C ALA A 361 12.87 -12.96 16.36
N LEU A 362 12.61 -13.11 17.67
CA LEU A 362 13.59 -13.61 18.67
C LEU A 362 13.96 -15.09 18.51
N ARG A 363 13.31 -15.85 17.61
CA ARG A 363 13.47 -17.30 17.48
C ARG A 363 14.39 -17.74 16.34
N TRP A 364 15.37 -16.90 15.96
CA TRP A 364 16.19 -17.13 14.77
C TRP A 364 17.49 -17.93 15.02
N ARG A 365 17.97 -18.09 16.27
CA ARG A 365 18.97 -19.10 16.65
C ARG A 365 19.08 -19.25 18.18
N LYS A 366 19.61 -20.40 18.65
CA LYS A 366 19.80 -20.74 20.08
C LYS A 366 20.83 -19.84 20.81
N ASP A 367 21.62 -19.04 20.09
CA ASP A 367 22.83 -18.39 20.64
C ASP A 367 22.87 -16.86 20.44
N SER A 368 21.79 -16.23 19.94
CA SER A 368 21.75 -14.77 19.73
C SER A 368 21.41 -14.05 21.03
N THR A 369 22.28 -13.12 21.46
CA THR A 369 22.10 -12.40 22.73
C THR A 369 21.42 -11.06 22.49
N PHE A 370 20.16 -10.93 22.91
CA PHE A 370 19.37 -9.71 22.73
C PHE A 370 19.42 -8.81 23.96
N TYR A 371 19.59 -7.51 23.74
CA TYR A 371 19.68 -6.53 24.82
C TYR A 371 18.44 -5.62 24.85
N LYS A 372 17.76 -5.58 25.99
CA LYS A 372 16.73 -4.58 26.25
C LYS A 372 17.40 -3.31 26.78
N ILE A 373 17.25 -2.21 26.04
CA ILE A 373 17.83 -0.92 26.42
C ILE A 373 16.81 -0.17 27.27
N THR A 374 17.21 0.18 28.50
CA THR A 374 16.35 0.91 29.45
C THR A 374 16.64 2.41 29.45
N SER A 375 17.81 2.82 28.96
CA SER A 375 18.14 4.23 28.71
C SER A 375 19.24 4.37 27.65
N SER A 376 19.22 5.44 26.87
CA SER A 376 20.24 5.75 25.87
C SER A 376 20.58 7.24 25.91
N HIS A 377 21.86 7.60 25.77
CA HIS A 377 22.32 9.00 25.75
C HIS A 377 23.17 9.28 24.50
N CYS A 378 22.86 10.36 23.77
CA CYS A 378 23.59 10.80 22.56
C CYS A 378 24.68 11.81 22.96
N TYR A 379 25.96 11.55 22.62
CA TYR A 379 27.03 12.54 22.69
C TYR A 379 27.46 12.96 21.28
N LYS A 380 28.17 14.10 21.16
CA LYS A 380 28.61 14.73 19.89
C LYS A 380 29.40 13.81 18.93
N LYS A 381 29.78 12.59 19.33
CA LYS A 381 30.50 11.60 18.51
C LYS A 381 29.84 10.22 18.42
N GLY A 382 28.59 10.06 18.87
CA GLY A 382 27.86 8.78 18.84
C GLY A 382 27.13 8.45 20.15
N TRP A 383 26.32 7.39 20.12
CA TRP A 383 25.54 6.91 21.27
C TRP A 383 26.40 6.12 22.27
N LEU A 384 26.14 6.32 23.56
CA LEU A 384 26.48 5.36 24.62
C LEU A 384 25.19 4.70 25.08
N LEU A 385 25.14 3.37 24.97
CA LEU A 385 24.02 2.55 25.40
C LEU A 385 24.31 2.00 26.80
N PHE A 386 23.41 2.24 27.74
CA PHE A 386 23.44 1.56 29.05
C PHE A 386 22.46 0.39 28.97
N SER A 387 22.99 -0.83 28.91
CA SER A 387 22.19 -2.05 29.00
C SER A 387 22.01 -2.44 30.47
N SER A 388 20.79 -2.76 30.87
CA SER A 388 20.58 -3.63 32.02
C SER A 388 20.51 -5.06 31.47
N SER A 389 21.45 -5.91 31.85
CA SER A 389 21.53 -7.31 31.41
C SER A 389 20.34 -8.10 31.94
N VAL A 390 19.36 -8.36 31.08
CA VAL A 390 18.44 -9.49 31.26
C VAL A 390 18.84 -10.51 30.21
N SER A 391 19.65 -11.50 30.62
CA SER A 391 19.88 -12.70 29.82
C SER A 391 18.54 -13.40 29.66
N ILE A 392 17.96 -13.34 28.47
CA ILE A 392 16.89 -14.26 28.08
C ILE A 392 17.60 -15.51 27.56
N SER A 393 18.23 -16.26 28.48
CA SER A 393 18.78 -17.57 28.17
C SER A 393 17.64 -18.59 28.20
N GLY A 394 17.39 -19.21 27.05
CA GLY A 394 16.66 -20.47 26.96
C GLY A 394 17.59 -21.65 27.19
#